data_AF-A0A3M1C941-F1
#
_entry.id   AF-A0A3M1C941-F1
#
_cell.length_a   1.000
_cell.length_b   1.000
_cell.length_c   1.000
_cell.angle_alpha   90.00
_cell.angle_beta   90.00
_cell.angle_gamma   90.00
#
_symmetry.space_group_name_H-M   'P 1'
#
loop_
_entity.id
_entity.type
_entity.pdbx_description
1 polymer ?
#
loop_
_entity_poly.entity_id
_entity_poly.type
_entity_poly.pdbx_seq_one_letter_code
_entity_poly.pdbx_strand_id
1 'polypeptide(L)'
;MFENFLNSPTDEETEFIPLLTSEDEKSITSEKLPDNLPILPLRNTVLFPGAVIPITVGRDKSIALINDAYKNKNLIGVVAQKDEKVEDPQPSDIYKIGTSARILKVLKMPDGNTTVILQGRKKFVIEKIIQTEPYLKAKIQSLEEAPIDKDEEEFVAIISSIKDVAVKIIKQSPNIPTEASFAVQNIESPAYLVSFIASHINIPSAEKQKLLEENNLKTRAFQLLTLLNKELNLIELKNQIQNKAKSDIERQQREYFLNQQLKMIQEELGGNPYEQEINELEKKAQKKKWNKTTREFFDKNLKKLKKMSPGTPDYSIHLAHLELILELPWNHYSKDILDINYAKKVLD
;
A
#
# COMPACT_ATOMS: atom_id res chain seq x y z
N MET A 1 0.07 -40.68 10.94
CA MET A 1 1.08 -39.80 10.32
C MET A 1 0.33 -39.07 9.21
N PHE A 2 0.10 -37.76 9.37
CA PHE A 2 -0.76 -36.88 8.54
C PHE A 2 -2.27 -37.20 8.68
N GLU A 3 -3.21 -36.31 9.05
CA GLU A 3 -3.32 -34.85 9.07
C GLU A 3 -4.21 -34.41 10.25
N ASN A 4 -3.63 -33.69 11.22
CA ASN A 4 -4.35 -32.86 12.20
C ASN A 4 -4.24 -31.39 11.73
N PHE A 5 -4.81 -31.08 10.56
CA PHE A 5 -4.61 -29.79 9.87
C PHE A 5 -5.89 -28.95 9.71
N LEU A 6 -6.82 -29.06 10.67
CA LEU A 6 -8.07 -28.27 10.67
C LEU A 6 -8.31 -27.43 11.93
N ASN A 7 -7.27 -27.14 12.71
CA ASN A 7 -7.35 -26.13 13.77
C ASN A 7 -6.40 -24.97 13.45
N SER A 8 -6.81 -24.15 12.48
CA SER A 8 -6.36 -22.75 12.40
C SER A 8 -7.13 -21.96 13.46
N PRO A 9 -6.49 -21.30 14.44
CA PRO A 9 -7.16 -20.30 15.23
C PRO A 9 -7.28 -19.05 14.35
N THR A 10 -8.43 -18.88 13.72
CA THR A 10 -8.92 -17.56 13.33
C THR A 10 -9.41 -16.86 14.59
N ASP A 11 -8.47 -16.40 15.42
CA ASP A 11 -8.74 -15.26 16.29
C ASP A 11 -8.37 -14.04 15.46
N GLU A 12 -9.37 -13.46 14.80
CA GLU A 12 -9.29 -12.11 14.28
C GLU A 12 -8.84 -11.21 15.44
N GLU A 13 -7.70 -10.55 15.25
CA GLU A 13 -7.20 -9.44 16.06
C GLU A 13 -8.23 -8.30 16.02
N THR A 14 -9.36 -8.49 16.69
CA THR A 14 -10.20 -7.38 17.10
C THR A 14 -9.41 -6.70 18.21
N GLU A 15 -8.65 -5.67 17.84
CA GLU A 15 -8.16 -4.66 18.76
C GLU A 15 -9.38 -4.17 19.55
N PHE A 16 -9.58 -4.73 20.75
CA PHE A 16 -10.58 -4.24 21.69
C PHE A 16 -10.22 -2.78 21.95
N ILE A 17 -10.94 -1.85 21.35
CA ILE A 17 -10.84 -0.43 21.67
C ILE A 17 -11.44 -0.29 23.07
N PRO A 18 -10.64 -0.09 24.13
CA PRO A 18 -11.21 0.13 25.43
C PRO A 18 -11.89 1.50 25.38
N LEU A 19 -13.21 1.50 25.41
CA LEU A 19 -13.99 2.71 25.62
C LEU A 19 -13.83 3.10 27.09
N LEU A 20 -12.91 4.03 27.36
CA LEU A 20 -12.80 4.68 28.66
C LEU A 20 -14.08 5.44 28.94
N THR A 21 -14.69 5.19 30.09
CA THR A 21 -15.86 5.95 30.54
C THR A 21 -15.43 7.33 31.07
N SER A 22 -16.37 8.27 31.11
CA SER A 22 -16.15 9.58 31.72
C SER A 22 -15.83 9.50 33.23
N GLU A 23 -16.14 8.39 33.90
CA GLU A 23 -15.71 8.09 35.28
C GLU A 23 -14.23 7.67 35.34
N ASP A 24 -13.76 6.86 34.39
CA ASP A 24 -12.36 6.49 34.30
C ASP A 24 -11.47 7.71 34.09
N GLU A 25 -11.88 8.68 33.26
CA GLU A 25 -11.15 9.94 33.07
C GLU A 25 -11.01 10.77 34.34
N LYS A 26 -12.06 10.85 35.17
CA LYS A 26 -12.01 11.54 36.47
C LYS A 26 -11.08 10.83 37.45
N SER A 27 -11.04 9.49 37.42
CA SER A 27 -10.10 8.70 38.23
C SER A 27 -8.65 8.96 37.79
N ILE A 28 -8.40 9.03 36.47
CA ILE A 28 -7.09 9.32 35.89
C ILE A 28 -6.64 10.74 36.24
N THR A 29 -7.56 11.70 36.22
CA THR A 29 -7.26 13.12 36.48
C THR A 29 -7.05 13.42 37.96
N SER A 30 -7.62 12.64 38.88
CA SER A 30 -7.50 12.84 40.33
C SER A 30 -6.32 12.10 40.97
N GLU A 31 -5.72 11.12 40.29
CA GLU A 31 -4.59 10.35 40.81
C GLU A 31 -3.34 11.25 40.97
N LYS A 32 -2.80 11.35 42.19
CA LYS A 32 -1.56 12.08 42.47
C LYS A 32 -0.38 11.27 41.94
N LEU A 33 0.42 11.89 41.09
CA LEU A 33 1.67 11.28 40.65
C LEU A 33 2.69 11.29 41.80
N PRO A 34 3.48 10.22 41.98
CA PRO A 34 4.59 10.24 42.92
C PRO A 34 5.68 11.20 42.41
N ASP A 35 6.47 11.76 43.34
CA ASP A 35 7.55 12.71 43.00
C ASP A 35 8.62 12.09 42.10
N ASN A 36 8.81 10.77 42.18
CA ASN A 36 9.83 10.04 41.45
C ASN A 36 9.22 8.86 40.70
N LEU A 37 9.51 8.76 39.41
CA LEU A 37 9.07 7.65 38.56
C LEU A 37 10.26 6.93 37.91
N PRO A 38 10.20 5.58 37.81
CA PRO A 38 11.09 4.85 36.93
C PRO A 38 10.71 5.17 35.48
N ILE A 39 11.69 5.47 34.64
CA ILE A 39 11.50 5.95 33.28
C ILE A 39 11.79 4.82 32.29
N LEU A 40 10.80 4.51 31.45
CA LEU A 40 10.88 3.58 30.34
C LEU A 40 10.97 4.35 29.02
N PRO A 41 12.14 4.38 28.37
CA PRO A 41 12.29 4.98 27.05
C PRO A 41 11.70 4.07 25.96
N LEU A 42 10.81 4.60 25.14
CA LEU A 42 10.22 3.91 23.99
C LEU A 42 10.91 4.32 22.68
N ARG A 43 11.02 3.37 21.75
CA ARG A 43 11.51 3.61 20.39
C ARG A 43 10.30 3.80 19.47
N ASN A 44 10.39 4.76 18.55
CA ASN A 44 9.42 4.99 17.47
C ASN A 44 7.94 5.08 17.92
N THR A 45 7.67 5.49 19.16
CA THR A 45 6.30 5.66 19.64
C THR A 45 6.23 6.62 20.81
N VAL A 46 5.07 7.24 20.95
CA VAL A 46 4.73 8.20 22.01
C VAL A 46 3.43 7.72 22.63
N LEU A 47 3.44 7.52 23.95
CA LEU A 47 2.24 7.14 24.69
C LEU A 47 1.46 8.39 25.07
N PHE A 48 0.17 8.43 24.71
CA PHE A 48 -0.73 9.51 25.09
C PHE A 48 -1.57 9.14 26.33
N PRO A 49 -2.05 10.12 27.11
CA PRO A 49 -3.02 9.89 28.19
C PRO A 49 -4.25 9.12 27.70
N GLY A 50 -4.70 8.13 28.48
CA GLY A 50 -5.83 7.27 28.17
C GLY A 50 -5.56 6.17 27.13
N ALA A 51 -4.55 6.33 26.26
CA ALA A 51 -4.23 5.33 25.25
C ALA A 51 -3.69 4.03 25.88
N VAL A 52 -4.06 2.90 25.28
CA VAL A 52 -3.56 1.58 25.65
C VAL A 52 -2.77 1.02 24.48
N ILE A 53 -1.49 0.72 24.68
CA ILE A 53 -0.62 0.20 23.62
C ILE A 53 0.19 -1.01 24.10
N PRO A 54 0.33 -2.06 23.28
CA PRO A 54 1.28 -3.14 23.52
C PRO A 54 2.70 -2.70 23.12
N ILE A 55 3.66 -2.87 24.03
CA ILE A 55 5.08 -2.58 23.81
C ILE A 55 5.90 -3.85 24.03
N THR A 56 6.67 -4.24 23.02
CA THR A 56 7.67 -5.28 23.16
C THR A 56 8.97 -4.69 23.72
N VAL A 57 9.46 -5.27 24.81
CA VAL A 57 10.74 -4.90 25.43
C VAL A 57 11.74 -6.05 25.31
N GLY A 58 12.98 -5.70 24.97
CA GLY A 58 14.10 -6.65 24.88
C GLY A 58 15.35 -6.24 25.66
N ARG A 59 15.44 -4.99 26.14
CA ARG A 59 16.61 -4.50 26.89
C ARG A 59 16.55 -4.97 28.35
N ASP A 60 17.67 -5.44 28.88
CA ASP A 60 17.77 -5.88 30.28
C ASP A 60 17.31 -4.82 31.28
N LYS A 61 17.70 -3.54 31.06
CA LYS A 61 17.27 -2.40 31.89
C LYS A 61 15.75 -2.20 31.86
N SER A 62 15.12 -2.34 30.70
CA SER A 62 13.67 -2.22 30.54
C SER A 62 12.93 -3.38 31.20
N ILE A 63 13.44 -4.60 31.05
CA ILE A 63 12.89 -5.81 31.68
C ILE A 63 12.98 -5.70 33.21
N ALA A 64 14.12 -5.23 33.74
CA ALA A 64 14.31 -4.98 35.17
C ALA A 64 13.28 -3.96 35.70
N LEU A 65 13.11 -2.84 35.01
CA LEU A 65 12.10 -1.81 35.35
C LEU A 65 10.69 -2.39 35.38
N ILE A 66 10.29 -3.13 34.34
CA ILE A 66 8.95 -3.69 34.23
C ILE A 66 8.68 -4.69 35.35
N ASN A 67 9.63 -5.59 35.63
CA ASN A 67 9.46 -6.59 36.69
C ASN A 67 9.31 -5.95 38.07
N ASP A 68 10.08 -4.90 38.35
CA ASP A 68 10.02 -4.17 39.62
C ASP A 68 8.72 -3.36 39.76
N ALA A 69 8.34 -2.64 38.71
CA ALA A 69 7.10 -1.86 38.68
C ALA A 69 5.85 -2.75 38.74
N TYR A 70 5.85 -3.89 38.04
CA TYR A 70 4.72 -4.81 38.02
C TYR A 70 4.48 -5.49 39.38
N LYS A 71 5.56 -5.93 40.06
CA LYS A 71 5.47 -6.53 41.41
C LYS A 71 4.88 -5.57 42.44
N ASN A 72 5.31 -4.31 42.39
CA ASN A 72 4.92 -3.30 43.36
C ASN A 72 3.63 -2.55 42.96
N LYS A 73 3.04 -2.85 41.80
CA LYS A 73 1.91 -2.12 41.19
C LYS A 73 2.18 -0.61 41.08
N ASN A 74 3.43 -0.24 40.81
CA ASN A 74 3.85 1.14 40.70
C ASN A 74 3.53 1.72 39.32
N LEU A 75 3.30 3.03 39.28
CA LEU A 75 3.30 3.79 38.03
C LEU A 75 4.72 3.85 37.45
N ILE A 76 4.79 3.88 36.14
CA ILE A 76 6.04 4.10 35.40
C ILE A 76 5.92 5.39 34.59
N GLY A 77 7.04 6.07 34.35
CA GLY A 77 7.10 7.18 33.40
C GLY A 77 7.50 6.65 32.03
N VAL A 78 6.74 7.00 31.00
CA VAL A 78 7.03 6.59 29.62
C VAL A 78 7.43 7.82 28.82
N VAL A 79 8.59 7.75 28.17
CA VAL A 79 9.14 8.84 27.36
C VAL A 79 9.58 8.32 26.00
N ALA A 80 9.43 9.13 24.96
CA ALA A 80 10.00 8.82 23.67
C ALA A 80 11.52 9.08 23.63
N GLN A 81 12.23 8.29 22.84
CA GLN A 81 13.62 8.55 22.45
C GLN A 81 13.65 9.53 21.26
N LYS A 82 14.66 10.39 21.22
CA LYS A 82 14.92 11.32 20.11
C LYS A 82 15.50 10.60 18.89
N ASP A 83 16.40 9.65 19.13
CA ASP A 83 16.98 8.80 18.10
C ASP A 83 16.65 7.34 18.40
N GLU A 84 15.96 6.71 17.46
CA GLU A 84 15.48 5.33 17.55
C GLU A 84 16.60 4.29 17.40
N LYS A 85 17.76 4.72 16.86
CA LYS A 85 18.94 3.86 16.65
C LYS A 85 19.76 3.66 17.92
N VAL A 86 19.55 4.50 18.95
CA VAL A 86 20.34 4.42 20.18
C VAL A 86 19.90 3.21 21.00
N GLU A 87 20.83 2.29 21.25
CA GLU A 87 20.49 1.06 21.97
C GLU A 87 20.33 1.23 23.46
N ASP A 88 21.16 2.04 24.13
CA ASP A 88 21.04 2.35 25.55
C ASP A 88 20.88 3.86 25.73
N PRO A 89 19.64 4.38 25.73
CA PRO A 89 19.38 5.81 25.68
C PRO A 89 19.82 6.48 26.97
N GLN A 90 20.68 7.49 26.82
CA GLN A 90 21.14 8.31 27.93
C GLN A 90 20.11 9.40 28.26
N PRO A 91 20.21 10.03 29.44
CA PRO A 91 19.45 11.23 29.81
C PRO A 91 19.28 12.29 28.71
N SER A 92 20.28 12.48 27.85
CA SER A 92 20.26 13.44 26.73
C SER A 92 19.37 13.01 25.56
N ASP A 93 19.14 11.71 25.43
CA ASP A 93 18.58 11.07 24.23
C ASP A 93 17.06 10.86 24.33
N ILE A 94 16.48 11.22 25.48
CA ILE A 94 15.04 11.16 25.73
C ILE A 94 14.41 12.55 25.72
N TYR A 95 13.12 12.60 25.41
CA TYR A 95 12.32 13.81 25.58
C TYR A 95 12.06 14.10 27.05
N LYS A 96 11.88 15.40 27.37
CA LYS A 96 11.61 15.85 28.74
C LYS A 96 10.16 15.62 29.16
N ILE A 97 9.23 15.67 28.22
CA ILE A 97 7.80 15.48 28.46
C ILE A 97 7.44 14.05 28.08
N GLY A 98 6.73 13.39 29.00
CA GLY A 98 6.25 12.02 28.84
C GLY A 98 4.90 11.81 29.46
N THR A 99 4.47 10.56 29.48
CA THR A 99 3.17 10.14 30.03
C THR A 99 3.40 9.09 31.09
N SER A 100 2.83 9.29 32.28
CA SER A 100 2.80 8.27 33.31
C SER A 100 1.90 7.13 32.85
N ALA A 101 2.29 5.90 33.10
CA ALA A 101 1.60 4.74 32.63
C ALA A 101 1.46 3.69 33.73
N ARG A 102 0.40 2.91 33.61
CA ARG A 102 0.18 1.71 34.41
C ARG A 102 0.41 0.48 33.55
N ILE A 103 1.11 -0.50 34.10
CA ILE A 103 1.26 -1.81 33.48
C ILE A 103 -0.02 -2.60 33.75
N LEU A 104 -0.78 -2.91 32.69
CA LEU A 104 -1.98 -3.72 32.77
C LEU A 104 -1.65 -5.21 32.77
N LYS A 105 -0.75 -5.62 31.86
CA LYS A 105 -0.38 -7.03 31.66
C LYS A 105 1.04 -7.16 31.16
N VAL A 106 1.71 -8.24 31.55
CA VAL A 106 3.02 -8.64 31.05
C VAL A 106 2.85 -10.04 30.44
N LEU A 107 3.23 -10.18 29.17
CA LEU A 107 3.16 -11.40 28.39
C LEU A 107 4.57 -11.78 27.98
N LYS A 108 5.00 -13.00 28.29
CA LYS A 108 6.27 -13.54 27.81
C LYS A 108 5.99 -14.34 26.55
N MET A 109 6.58 -13.93 25.44
CA MET A 109 6.45 -14.63 24.18
C MET A 109 7.37 -15.86 24.15
N PRO A 110 7.04 -16.91 23.37
CA PRO A 110 7.88 -18.11 23.22
C PRO A 110 9.29 -17.77 22.72
N ASP A 111 9.41 -16.68 21.97
CA ASP A 111 10.66 -16.20 21.35
C ASP A 111 11.62 -15.53 22.34
N GLY A 112 11.27 -15.48 23.64
CA GLY A 112 12.08 -14.86 24.69
C GLY A 112 11.82 -13.36 24.90
N ASN A 113 11.12 -12.71 23.97
CA ASN A 113 10.71 -11.31 24.11
C ASN A 113 9.56 -11.15 25.11
N THR A 114 9.53 -10.02 25.83
CA THR A 114 8.43 -9.70 26.76
C THR A 114 7.60 -8.56 26.18
N THR A 115 6.30 -8.79 25.99
CA THR A 115 5.33 -7.77 25.57
C THR A 115 4.55 -7.27 26.79
N VAL A 116 4.45 -5.96 26.94
CA VAL A 116 3.77 -5.30 28.06
C VAL A 116 2.66 -4.44 27.52
N ILE A 117 1.47 -4.55 28.12
CA ILE A 117 0.34 -3.68 27.80
C ILE A 117 0.37 -2.51 28.77
N LEU A 118 0.57 -1.31 28.24
CA LEU A 118 0.67 -0.07 28.99
C LEU A 118 -0.57 0.78 28.76
N GLN A 119 -1.08 1.38 29.83
CA GLN A 119 -2.15 2.40 29.76
C GLN A 119 -1.60 3.74 30.21
N GLY A 120 -1.68 4.75 29.34
CA GLY A 120 -1.31 6.13 29.66
C GLY A 120 -2.30 6.77 30.64
N ARG A 121 -1.78 7.59 31.56
CA ARG A 121 -2.54 8.24 32.63
C ARG A 121 -2.42 9.76 32.53
N LYS A 122 -1.30 10.35 32.93
CA LYS A 122 -1.10 11.81 32.95
C LYS A 122 0.20 12.23 32.28
N LYS A 123 0.21 13.44 31.71
CA LYS A 123 1.45 14.07 31.25
C LYS A 123 2.31 14.47 32.44
N PHE A 124 3.62 14.35 32.29
CA PHE A 124 4.59 14.87 33.24
C PHE A 124 5.79 15.47 32.51
N VAL A 125 6.52 16.34 33.20
CA VAL A 125 7.82 16.82 32.78
C VAL A 125 8.91 16.28 33.70
N ILE A 126 10.03 15.86 33.13
CA ILE A 126 11.23 15.47 33.86
C ILE A 126 11.92 16.74 34.37
N GLU A 127 12.01 16.90 35.69
CA GLU A 127 12.82 17.96 36.31
C GLU A 127 14.30 17.56 36.34
N LYS A 128 14.58 16.35 36.84
CA LYS A 128 15.95 15.86 37.06
C LYS A 128 16.00 14.35 37.05
N ILE A 129 17.06 13.79 36.47
CA ILE A 129 17.35 12.35 36.55
C ILE A 129 18.15 12.09 37.84
N ILE A 130 17.63 11.19 38.67
CA ILE A 130 18.16 10.86 40.00
C ILE A 130 19.05 9.63 39.95
N GLN A 131 18.75 8.71 39.03
CA GLN A 131 19.39 7.40 38.94
C GLN A 131 19.41 6.92 37.49
N THR A 132 20.46 6.19 37.12
CA THR A 132 20.65 5.61 35.77
C THR A 132 20.73 4.08 35.78
N GLU A 133 21.22 3.48 36.86
CA GLU A 133 21.37 2.02 37.03
C GLU A 133 20.52 1.54 38.22
N PRO A 134 19.80 0.41 38.14
CA PRO A 134 19.72 -0.53 37.02
C PRO A 134 18.78 -0.08 35.89
N TYR A 135 18.07 1.03 36.09
CA TYR A 135 17.22 1.69 35.10
C TYR A 135 17.12 3.17 35.43
N LEU A 136 16.64 3.99 34.48
CA LEU A 136 16.47 5.42 34.67
C LEU A 136 15.38 5.71 35.70
N LYS A 137 15.66 6.61 36.65
CA LYS A 137 14.67 7.16 37.57
C LYS A 137 14.77 8.68 37.57
N ALA A 138 13.63 9.35 37.45
CA ALA A 138 13.58 10.80 37.38
C ALA A 138 12.60 11.38 38.39
N LYS A 139 12.94 12.57 38.88
CA LYS A 139 12.00 13.46 39.54
C LYS A 139 11.11 14.09 38.49
N ILE A 140 9.81 14.02 38.70
CA ILE A 140 8.81 14.46 37.73
C ILE A 140 7.86 15.47 38.34
N GLN A 141 7.34 16.35 37.50
CA GLN A 141 6.26 17.27 37.84
C GLN A 141 5.06 16.98 36.94
N SER A 142 3.87 16.85 37.55
CA SER A 142 2.62 16.68 36.80
C SER A 142 2.36 17.90 35.92
N LEU A 143 2.05 17.68 34.64
CA LEU A 143 1.59 18.73 33.75
C LEU A 143 0.06 18.69 33.71
N GLU A 144 -0.57 19.67 34.32
CA GLU A 144 -2.02 19.85 34.21
C GLU A 144 -2.37 20.44 32.85
N GLU A 145 -3.43 19.92 32.24
CA GLU A 145 -3.97 20.49 31.01
C GLU A 145 -4.58 21.86 31.31
N ALA A 146 -4.38 22.81 30.40
CA ALA A 146 -4.98 24.12 30.53
C ALA A 146 -6.52 23.99 30.60
N PRO A 147 -7.20 24.79 31.44
CA PRO A 147 -8.65 24.79 31.50
C PRO A 147 -9.24 25.06 30.10
N ILE A 148 -10.21 24.23 29.73
CA ILE A 148 -10.87 24.28 28.43
C ILE A 148 -12.02 25.27 28.54
N ASP A 149 -12.02 26.30 27.70
CA ASP A 149 -13.23 27.09 27.48
C ASP A 149 -14.10 26.31 26.47
N LYS A 150 -15.01 25.48 27.02
CA LYS A 150 -15.79 24.50 26.22
C LYS A 150 -16.81 25.16 25.30
N ASP A 151 -17.06 26.45 25.48
CA ASP A 151 -18.13 27.20 24.82
C ASP A 151 -17.66 27.98 23.58
N GLU A 152 -16.39 27.81 23.18
CA GLU A 152 -15.87 28.45 21.97
C GLU A 152 -16.34 27.67 20.72
N GLU A 153 -17.22 28.27 19.92
CA GLU A 153 -17.79 27.66 18.70
C GLU A 153 -16.72 27.05 17.78
N GLU A 154 -15.56 27.70 17.67
CA GLU A 154 -14.42 27.24 16.89
C GLU A 154 -13.87 25.90 17.39
N PHE A 155 -13.77 25.71 18.72
CA PHE A 155 -13.26 24.47 19.30
C PHE A 155 -14.19 23.29 19.01
N VAL A 156 -15.50 23.50 19.12
CA VAL A 156 -16.51 22.47 18.79
C VAL A 156 -16.42 22.08 17.31
N ALA A 157 -16.27 23.06 16.41
CA ALA A 157 -16.11 22.81 14.98
C ALA A 157 -14.83 22.01 14.65
N ILE A 158 -13.71 22.31 15.32
CA ILE A 158 -12.45 21.56 15.16
C ILE A 158 -12.65 20.11 15.59
N ILE A 159 -13.27 19.86 16.74
CA ILE A 159 -13.50 18.51 17.26
C ILE A 159 -14.43 17.71 16.33
N SER A 160 -15.50 18.33 15.82
CA SER A 160 -16.37 17.69 14.82
C SER A 160 -15.59 17.34 13.55
N SER A 161 -14.77 18.27 13.06
CA SER A 161 -13.95 18.05 11.87
C SER A 161 -12.94 16.90 12.06
N ILE A 162 -12.35 16.78 13.25
CA ILE A 162 -11.46 15.67 13.59
C ILE A 162 -12.20 14.33 13.52
N LYS A 163 -13.43 14.24 14.08
CA LYS A 163 -14.26 13.03 13.99
C LYS A 163 -14.55 12.68 12.53
N ASP A 164 -14.95 13.65 11.72
CA ASP A 164 -15.29 13.43 10.31
C ASP A 164 -14.10 12.95 9.49
N VAL A 165 -12.94 13.59 9.64
CA VAL A 165 -11.70 13.19 8.94
C VAL A 165 -11.23 11.82 9.42
N ALA A 166 -11.28 11.54 10.73
CA ALA A 166 -10.91 10.23 11.27
C ALA A 166 -11.79 9.11 10.70
N VAL A 167 -13.11 9.31 10.63
CA VAL A 167 -14.04 8.34 10.03
C VAL A 167 -13.74 8.12 8.55
N LYS A 168 -13.40 9.18 7.79
CA LYS A 168 -12.97 9.04 6.39
C LYS A 168 -11.71 8.20 6.26
N ILE A 169 -10.70 8.44 7.11
CA ILE A 169 -9.46 7.66 7.13
C ILE A 169 -9.76 6.19 7.42
N ILE A 170 -10.58 5.88 8.42
CA ILE A 170 -10.97 4.50 8.78
C ILE A 170 -11.63 3.80 7.59
N LYS A 171 -12.58 4.45 6.92
CA LYS A 171 -13.29 3.88 5.77
C LYS A 171 -12.42 3.63 4.54
N GLN A 172 -11.38 4.44 4.35
CA GLN A 172 -10.45 4.31 3.22
C GLN A 172 -9.25 3.40 3.52
N SER A 173 -9.09 2.99 4.78
CA SER A 173 -7.97 2.16 5.23
C SER A 173 -8.42 0.70 5.34
N PRO A 174 -7.92 -0.21 4.50
CA PRO A 174 -8.35 -1.61 4.50
C PRO A 174 -7.96 -2.39 5.77
N ASN A 175 -7.01 -1.85 6.55
CA ASN A 175 -6.47 -2.52 7.74
C ASN A 175 -7.20 -2.12 9.03
N ILE A 176 -8.18 -1.21 8.99
CA ILE A 176 -8.88 -0.74 10.19
C ILE A 176 -10.32 -1.25 10.16
N PRO A 177 -10.78 -1.97 11.20
CA PRO A 177 -12.17 -2.41 11.30
C PRO A 177 -13.15 -1.23 11.24
N THR A 178 -14.25 -1.40 10.51
CA THR A 178 -15.26 -0.34 10.36
C THR A 178 -15.90 0.05 11.70
N GLU A 179 -15.92 -0.88 12.64
CA GLU A 179 -16.37 -0.75 14.03
C GLU A 179 -15.62 0.36 14.77
N ALA A 180 -14.35 0.63 14.41
CA ALA A 180 -13.57 1.70 14.99
C ALA A 180 -14.18 3.09 14.73
N SER A 181 -14.93 3.25 13.62
CA SER A 181 -15.64 4.50 13.33
C SER A 181 -16.70 4.81 14.39
N PHE A 182 -17.42 3.79 14.86
CA PHE A 182 -18.42 3.94 15.91
C PHE A 182 -17.77 4.30 17.24
N ALA A 183 -16.64 3.67 17.58
CA ALA A 183 -15.89 4.00 18.79
C ALA A 183 -15.46 5.48 18.80
N VAL A 184 -14.88 5.97 17.71
CA VAL A 184 -14.44 7.38 17.60
C VAL A 184 -15.60 8.36 17.71
N GLN A 185 -16.76 8.05 17.13
CA GLN A 185 -17.93 8.93 17.21
C GLN A 185 -18.50 9.03 18.63
N ASN A 186 -18.49 7.92 19.37
CA ASN A 186 -19.04 7.83 20.73
C ASN A 186 -18.12 8.39 21.84
N ILE A 187 -16.90 8.80 21.52
CA ILE A 187 -16.05 9.49 22.49
C ILE A 187 -16.63 10.89 22.76
N GLU A 188 -17.03 11.12 24.01
CA GLU A 188 -17.61 12.39 24.47
C GLU A 188 -16.53 13.42 24.85
N SER A 189 -15.41 12.95 25.41
CA SER A 189 -14.35 13.81 25.93
C SER A 189 -13.42 14.30 24.81
N PRO A 190 -13.31 15.62 24.57
CA PRO A 190 -12.45 16.16 23.52
C PRO A 190 -10.95 15.87 23.75
N ALA A 191 -10.51 15.94 25.00
CA ALA A 191 -9.10 15.69 25.36
C ALA A 191 -8.70 14.24 25.10
N TYR A 192 -9.58 13.30 25.48
CA TYR A 192 -9.39 11.88 25.20
C TYR A 192 -9.49 11.57 23.72
N LEU A 193 -10.44 12.15 22.98
CA LEU A 193 -10.55 11.97 21.53
C LEU A 193 -9.25 12.35 20.81
N VAL A 194 -8.71 13.53 21.11
CA VAL A 194 -7.46 14.03 20.51
C VAL A 194 -6.30 13.08 20.85
N SER A 195 -6.19 12.66 22.11
CA SER A 195 -5.14 11.73 22.57
C SER A 195 -5.27 10.34 21.93
N PHE A 196 -6.50 9.83 21.82
CA PHE A 196 -6.83 8.55 21.22
C PHE A 196 -6.45 8.54 19.74
N ILE A 197 -6.89 9.53 18.96
CA ILE A 197 -6.57 9.61 17.53
C ILE A 197 -5.07 9.85 17.32
N ALA A 198 -4.43 10.71 18.11
CA ALA A 198 -3.00 10.97 18.02
C ALA A 198 -2.13 9.72 18.31
N SER A 199 -2.62 8.81 19.16
CA SER A 199 -1.92 7.55 19.42
C SER A 199 -1.99 6.57 18.24
N HIS A 200 -3.13 6.50 17.53
CA HIS A 200 -3.38 5.55 16.44
C HIS A 200 -2.97 6.08 15.04
N ILE A 201 -2.82 7.39 14.85
CA ILE A 201 -2.39 7.93 13.55
C ILE A 201 -0.96 7.51 13.21
N ASN A 202 -0.71 7.16 11.95
CA ASN A 202 0.60 6.70 11.48
C ASN A 202 1.51 7.86 11.04
N ILE A 203 1.97 8.66 11.99
CA ILE A 203 2.89 9.79 11.76
C ILE A 203 4.24 9.57 12.48
N PRO A 204 5.31 10.26 12.05
CA PRO A 204 6.61 10.17 12.71
C PRO A 204 6.55 10.49 14.21
N SER A 205 7.34 9.77 15.00
CA SER A 205 7.43 9.91 16.47
C SER A 205 7.68 11.36 16.91
N ALA A 206 8.49 12.12 16.16
CA ALA A 206 8.76 13.54 16.41
C ALA A 206 7.51 14.43 16.31
N GLU A 207 6.59 14.18 15.36
CA GLU A 207 5.34 14.94 15.23
C GLU A 207 4.35 14.54 16.34
N LYS A 208 4.29 13.26 16.72
CA LYS A 208 3.51 12.81 17.89
C LYS A 208 3.99 13.48 19.17
N GLN A 209 5.31 13.63 19.32
CA GLN A 209 5.89 14.26 20.49
C GLN A 209 5.51 15.75 20.56
N LYS A 210 5.52 16.49 19.45
CA LYS A 210 5.04 17.89 19.41
C LYS A 210 3.60 18.02 19.92
N LEU A 211 2.72 17.09 19.52
CA LEU A 211 1.33 17.05 20.01
C LEU A 211 1.26 16.81 21.52
N LEU A 212 2.10 15.91 22.05
CA LEU A 212 2.16 15.63 23.48
C LEU A 212 2.61 16.86 24.29
N GLU A 213 3.61 17.58 23.76
CA GLU A 213 4.23 18.76 24.39
C GLU A 213 3.32 20.00 24.39
N GLU A 214 2.43 20.15 23.41
CA GLU A 214 1.48 21.26 23.33
C GLU A 214 0.48 21.20 24.49
N ASN A 215 0.49 22.17 25.42
CA ASN A 215 -0.40 22.12 26.59
C ASN A 215 -1.81 22.65 26.31
N ASN A 216 -1.98 23.48 25.28
CA ASN A 216 -3.29 24.01 24.90
C ASN A 216 -4.05 23.01 24.03
N LEU A 217 -5.20 22.53 24.53
CA LEU A 217 -6.01 21.53 23.84
C LEU A 217 -6.52 22.01 22.48
N LYS A 218 -6.92 23.29 22.34
CA LYS A 218 -7.39 23.85 21.07
C LYS A 218 -6.28 23.85 20.02
N THR A 219 -5.10 24.34 20.39
CA THR A 219 -3.91 24.34 19.52
C THR A 219 -3.53 22.92 19.12
N ARG A 220 -3.52 21.99 20.09
CA ARG A 220 -3.23 20.57 19.86
C ARG A 220 -4.25 19.93 18.91
N ALA A 221 -5.54 20.19 19.10
CA ALA A 221 -6.60 19.68 18.25
C ALA A 221 -6.46 20.20 16.81
N PHE A 222 -6.15 21.49 16.64
CA PHE A 222 -5.92 22.07 15.31
C PHE A 222 -4.68 21.48 14.60
N GLN A 223 -3.59 21.28 15.33
CA GLN A 223 -2.39 20.60 14.82
C GLN A 223 -2.71 19.17 14.39
N LEU A 224 -3.46 18.42 15.22
CA LEU A 224 -3.90 17.07 14.90
C LEU A 224 -4.79 17.06 13.64
N LEU A 225 -5.75 17.98 13.53
CA LEU A 225 -6.61 18.10 12.34
C LEU A 225 -5.78 18.35 11.08
N THR A 226 -4.75 19.18 11.16
CA THR A 226 -3.83 19.44 10.04
C THR A 226 -3.07 18.18 9.63
N LEU A 227 -2.59 17.40 10.61
CA LEU A 227 -1.91 16.14 10.36
C LEU A 227 -2.83 15.07 9.78
N LEU A 228 -4.06 14.96 10.29
CA LEU A 228 -5.09 14.04 9.76
C LEU A 228 -5.43 14.35 8.31
N ASN A 229 -5.58 15.61 7.94
CA ASN A 229 -5.84 15.98 6.54
C ASN A 229 -4.67 15.62 5.61
N LYS A 230 -3.42 15.79 6.07
CA LYS A 230 -2.24 15.35 5.30
C LYS A 230 -2.24 13.84 5.10
N GLU A 231 -2.56 13.08 6.14
CA GLU A 231 -2.62 11.62 6.08
C GLU A 231 -3.75 11.14 5.16
N LEU A 232 -4.94 11.75 5.25
CA LEU A 232 -6.06 11.46 4.36
C LEU A 232 -5.68 11.66 2.88
N ASN A 233 -5.06 12.81 2.54
CA ASN A 233 -4.61 13.07 1.17
C ASN A 233 -3.61 12.02 0.67
N LEU A 234 -2.72 11.55 1.55
CA LEU A 234 -1.74 10.53 1.22
C LEU A 234 -2.41 9.17 0.97
N ILE A 235 -3.40 8.80 1.79
CA ILE A 235 -4.20 7.58 1.61
C ILE A 235 -4.98 7.64 0.30
N GLU A 236 -5.62 8.77 -0.01
CA GLU A 236 -6.35 8.96 -1.26
C GLU A 236 -5.44 8.81 -2.48
N LEU A 237 -4.24 9.41 -2.45
CA LEU A 237 -3.26 9.27 -3.52
C LEU A 237 -2.79 7.82 -3.68
N LYS A 238 -2.52 7.10 -2.58
CA LYS A 238 -2.16 5.67 -2.61
C LYS A 238 -3.27 4.84 -3.25
N ASN A 239 -4.52 5.06 -2.85
CA ASN A 239 -5.68 4.36 -3.39
C ASN A 239 -5.88 4.66 -4.89
N GLN A 240 -5.67 5.90 -5.33
CA GLN A 240 -5.72 6.27 -6.76
C GLN A 240 -4.64 5.53 -7.58
N ILE A 241 -3.41 5.47 -7.07
CA ILE A 241 -2.30 4.75 -7.73
C ILE A 241 -2.62 3.25 -7.83
N GLN A 242 -3.10 2.64 -6.75
CA GLN A 242 -3.47 1.23 -6.73
C GLN A 242 -4.60 0.91 -7.72
N ASN A 243 -5.64 1.75 -7.76
CA ASN A 243 -6.76 1.58 -8.69
C ASN A 243 -6.31 1.71 -10.15
N LYS A 244 -5.44 2.68 -10.45
CA LYS A 244 -4.88 2.85 -11.80
C LYS A 244 -4.06 1.63 -12.21
N ALA A 245 -3.15 1.17 -11.35
CA ALA A 245 -2.35 -0.03 -11.61
C ALA A 245 -3.22 -1.28 -11.83
N LYS A 246 -4.29 -1.45 -11.04
CA LYS A 246 -5.25 -2.54 -11.21
C LYS A 246 -5.98 -2.47 -12.55
N SER A 247 -6.45 -1.28 -12.95
CA SER A 247 -7.13 -1.09 -14.24
C SER A 247 -6.23 -1.39 -15.44
N ASP A 248 -4.94 -1.02 -15.37
CA ASP A 248 -3.97 -1.29 -16.43
C ASP A 248 -3.71 -2.81 -16.55
N ILE A 249 -3.61 -3.53 -15.43
CA ILE A 249 -3.46 -4.99 -15.41
C ILE A 249 -4.70 -5.68 -16.00
N GLU A 250 -5.91 -5.26 -15.58
CA GLU A 250 -7.17 -5.83 -16.09
C GLU A 250 -7.31 -5.64 -17.60
N ARG A 251 -6.89 -4.46 -18.11
CA ARG A 251 -6.88 -4.18 -19.55
C ARG A 251 -5.92 -5.11 -20.29
N GLN A 252 -4.69 -5.27 -19.81
CA GLN A 252 -3.70 -6.17 -20.41
C GLN A 252 -4.17 -7.63 -20.40
N GLN A 253 -4.77 -8.10 -19.30
CA GLN A 253 -5.32 -9.45 -19.22
C GLN A 253 -6.45 -9.66 -20.23
N ARG A 254 -7.35 -8.68 -20.37
CA ARG A 254 -8.44 -8.71 -21.34
C ARG A 254 -7.92 -8.74 -22.78
N GLU A 255 -6.96 -7.87 -23.11
CA GLU A 255 -6.33 -7.84 -24.43
C GLU A 255 -5.64 -9.17 -24.75
N TYR A 256 -4.89 -9.75 -23.80
CA TYR A 256 -4.26 -11.06 -23.94
C TYR A 256 -5.29 -12.16 -24.23
N PHE A 257 -6.36 -12.22 -23.41
CA PHE A 257 -7.40 -13.23 -23.55
C PHE A 257 -8.13 -13.14 -24.89
N LEU A 258 -8.51 -11.93 -25.32
CA LEU A 258 -9.16 -11.68 -26.61
C LEU A 258 -8.27 -12.11 -27.79
N ASN A 259 -6.97 -11.81 -27.73
CA ASN A 259 -6.04 -12.24 -28.77
C ASN A 259 -5.89 -13.76 -28.84
N GLN A 260 -5.88 -14.45 -27.70
CA GLN A 260 -5.88 -15.92 -27.68
C GLN A 260 -7.19 -16.50 -28.24
N GLN A 261 -8.34 -15.92 -27.90
CA GLN A 261 -9.63 -16.33 -28.46
C GLN A 261 -9.67 -16.13 -29.98
N LEU A 262 -9.22 -14.97 -30.49
CA LEU A 262 -9.14 -14.72 -31.92
C LEU A 262 -8.25 -15.75 -32.63
N LYS A 263 -7.12 -16.10 -32.02
CA LYS A 263 -6.22 -17.12 -32.56
C LYS A 263 -6.88 -18.50 -32.61
N MET A 264 -7.55 -18.92 -31.54
CA MET A 264 -8.30 -20.19 -31.53
C MET A 264 -9.43 -20.21 -32.56
N ILE A 265 -10.21 -19.12 -32.68
CA ILE A 265 -11.27 -19.00 -33.69
C ILE A 265 -10.69 -19.13 -35.11
N GLN A 266 -9.54 -18.50 -35.38
CA GLN A 266 -8.86 -18.62 -36.68
C GLN A 266 -8.37 -20.04 -36.95
N GLU A 267 -7.89 -20.76 -35.94
CA GLU A 267 -7.49 -22.16 -36.06
C GLU A 267 -8.69 -23.08 -36.32
N GLU A 268 -9.81 -22.91 -35.59
CA GLU A 268 -11.04 -23.69 -35.74
C GLU A 268 -11.79 -23.43 -37.07
N LEU A 269 -11.73 -22.19 -37.59
CA LEU A 269 -12.35 -21.83 -38.89
C LEU A 269 -11.56 -22.32 -40.12
N GLY A 270 -10.50 -23.11 -39.93
CA GLY A 270 -9.72 -23.71 -41.02
C GLY A 270 -8.43 -22.97 -41.37
N GLY A 271 -7.87 -22.21 -40.44
CA GLY A 271 -6.66 -21.43 -40.60
C GLY A 271 -6.89 -20.03 -41.16
N ASN A 272 -5.84 -19.23 -41.22
CA ASN A 272 -5.90 -17.85 -41.68
C ASN A 272 -6.24 -17.81 -43.19
N PRO A 273 -7.28 -17.08 -43.66
CA PRO A 273 -7.58 -16.92 -45.09
C PRO A 273 -6.37 -16.50 -45.92
N TYR A 274 -5.47 -15.69 -45.34
CA TYR A 274 -4.22 -15.27 -45.98
C TYR A 274 -3.24 -16.43 -46.20
N GLU A 275 -3.18 -17.39 -45.27
CA GLU A 275 -2.34 -18.58 -45.45
C GLU A 275 -2.94 -19.53 -46.51
N GLN A 276 -4.28 -19.60 -46.60
CA GLN A 276 -4.95 -20.35 -47.65
C GLN A 276 -4.64 -19.76 -49.04
N GLU A 277 -4.76 -18.44 -49.21
CA GLU A 277 -4.47 -17.73 -50.46
C GLU A 277 -3.00 -17.93 -50.92
N ILE A 278 -2.06 -17.82 -49.99
CA ILE A 278 -0.64 -18.09 -50.27
C ILE A 278 -0.41 -19.55 -50.67
N ASN A 279 -1.07 -20.50 -50.00
CA ASN A 279 -0.97 -21.93 -50.34
C ASN A 279 -1.59 -22.24 -51.71
N GLU A 280 -2.64 -21.53 -52.13
CA GLU A 280 -3.21 -21.66 -53.47
C GLU A 280 -2.26 -21.16 -54.56
N LEU A 281 -1.59 -20.03 -54.35
CA LEU A 281 -0.57 -19.50 -55.27
C LEU A 281 0.59 -20.49 -55.42
N GLU A 282 1.04 -21.11 -54.33
CA GLU A 282 2.09 -22.13 -54.36
C GLU A 282 1.67 -23.37 -55.15
N LYS A 283 0.42 -23.84 -54.98
CA LYS A 283 -0.14 -24.96 -55.77
C LYS A 283 -0.24 -24.62 -57.27
N LYS A 284 -0.69 -23.41 -57.62
CA LYS A 284 -0.75 -22.94 -59.02
C LYS A 284 0.65 -22.85 -59.63
N ALA A 285 1.64 -22.39 -58.85
CA ALA A 285 3.01 -22.28 -59.29
C ALA A 285 3.62 -23.64 -59.66
N GLN A 286 3.37 -24.69 -58.86
CA GLN A 286 3.92 -26.03 -59.15
C GLN A 286 3.43 -26.62 -60.49
N LYS A 287 2.25 -26.21 -60.99
CA LYS A 287 1.66 -26.74 -62.24
C LYS A 287 2.19 -26.07 -63.51
N LYS A 288 2.88 -24.94 -63.40
CA LYS A 288 3.37 -24.16 -64.56
C LYS A 288 4.78 -24.61 -64.98
N LYS A 289 5.06 -24.55 -66.29
CA LYS A 289 6.36 -24.91 -66.87
C LYS A 289 7.28 -23.69 -66.92
N TRP A 290 7.99 -23.44 -65.83
CA TRP A 290 8.90 -22.30 -65.68
C TRP A 290 10.22 -22.50 -66.41
N ASN A 291 10.85 -21.39 -66.84
CA ASN A 291 12.30 -21.36 -66.99
C ASN A 291 12.96 -21.22 -65.59
N LYS A 292 14.26 -21.52 -65.48
CA LYS A 292 14.96 -21.52 -64.18
C LYS A 292 14.95 -20.15 -63.49
N THR A 293 15.18 -19.09 -64.25
CA THR A 293 15.28 -17.70 -63.76
C THR A 293 13.94 -17.17 -63.22
N THR A 294 12.83 -17.44 -63.90
CA THR A 294 11.50 -16.98 -63.47
C THR A 294 11.03 -17.75 -62.24
N ARG A 295 11.36 -19.04 -62.12
CA ARG A 295 11.05 -19.82 -60.91
C ARG A 295 11.75 -19.26 -59.67
N GLU A 296 13.05 -19.00 -59.76
CA GLU A 296 13.83 -18.42 -58.66
C GLU A 296 13.30 -17.02 -58.27
N PHE A 297 12.91 -16.21 -59.25
CA PHE A 297 12.32 -14.89 -59.01
C PHE A 297 10.94 -14.99 -58.33
N PHE A 298 10.07 -15.90 -58.78
CA PHE A 298 8.77 -16.13 -58.18
C PHE A 298 8.90 -16.61 -56.73
N ASP A 299 9.76 -17.62 -56.48
CA ASP A 299 9.98 -18.17 -55.13
C ASP A 299 10.51 -17.13 -54.15
N LYS A 300 11.40 -16.23 -54.62
CA LYS A 300 11.92 -15.11 -53.79
C LYS A 300 10.81 -14.13 -53.40
N ASN A 301 9.94 -13.78 -54.34
CA ASN A 301 8.83 -12.86 -54.08
C ASN A 301 7.72 -13.50 -53.23
N LEU A 302 7.42 -14.80 -53.43
CA LEU A 302 6.50 -15.55 -52.59
C LEU A 302 6.97 -15.63 -51.13
N LYS A 303 8.26 -15.86 -50.90
CA LYS A 303 8.86 -15.79 -49.54
C LYS A 303 8.75 -14.41 -48.91
N LYS A 304 8.81 -13.34 -49.72
CA LYS A 304 8.63 -11.96 -49.26
C LYS A 304 7.17 -11.72 -48.85
N LEU A 305 6.22 -12.17 -49.67
CA LEU A 305 4.79 -12.08 -49.40
C LEU A 305 4.40 -12.84 -48.11
N LYS A 306 4.93 -14.06 -47.90
CA LYS A 306 4.73 -14.87 -46.67
C LYS A 306 5.14 -14.16 -45.37
N LYS A 307 6.05 -13.18 -45.43
CA LYS A 307 6.54 -12.44 -44.26
C LYS A 307 5.87 -11.07 -44.10
N MET A 308 5.10 -10.62 -45.09
CA MET A 308 4.42 -9.33 -45.05
C MET A 308 3.09 -9.45 -44.32
N SER A 309 2.75 -8.44 -43.53
CA SER A 309 1.43 -8.36 -42.89
C SER A 309 0.39 -7.93 -43.93
N PRO A 310 -0.80 -8.58 -43.98
CA PRO A 310 -1.88 -8.26 -44.92
C PRO A 310 -2.37 -6.80 -44.87
N GLY A 311 -2.14 -6.11 -43.73
CA GLY A 311 -2.50 -4.70 -43.57
C GLY A 311 -1.53 -3.71 -44.23
N THR A 312 -0.47 -4.18 -44.87
CA THR A 312 0.53 -3.32 -45.54
C THR A 312 0.01 -2.96 -46.94
N PRO A 313 0.00 -1.67 -47.35
CA PRO A 313 -0.49 -1.27 -48.68
C PRO A 313 0.22 -2.01 -49.84
N ASP A 314 1.48 -2.37 -49.67
CA ASP A 314 2.29 -3.08 -50.67
C ASP A 314 1.92 -4.57 -50.81
N TYR A 315 1.16 -5.14 -49.88
CA TYR A 315 0.78 -6.56 -49.90
C TYR A 315 -0.08 -6.88 -51.13
N SER A 316 -1.10 -6.05 -51.41
CA SER A 316 -2.00 -6.22 -52.56
C SER A 316 -1.25 -6.08 -53.90
N ILE A 317 -0.28 -5.18 -53.97
CA ILE A 317 0.56 -4.98 -55.15
C ILE A 317 1.44 -6.20 -55.41
N HIS A 318 2.08 -6.74 -54.36
CA HIS A 318 2.91 -7.94 -54.46
C HIS A 318 2.07 -9.19 -54.81
N LEU A 319 0.87 -9.30 -54.27
CA LEU A 319 -0.08 -10.36 -54.59
C LEU A 319 -0.48 -10.32 -56.07
N ALA A 320 -1.00 -9.17 -56.54
CA ALA A 320 -1.41 -8.98 -57.93
C ALA A 320 -0.27 -9.23 -58.93
N HIS A 321 0.97 -8.84 -58.56
CA HIS A 321 2.14 -9.12 -59.38
C HIS A 321 2.47 -10.62 -59.47
N LEU A 322 2.37 -11.36 -58.36
CA LEU A 322 2.57 -12.81 -58.35
C LEU A 322 1.47 -13.53 -59.14
N GLU A 323 0.22 -13.07 -59.06
CA GLU A 323 -0.89 -13.58 -59.88
C GLU A 323 -0.67 -13.34 -61.37
N LEU A 324 -0.25 -12.13 -61.76
CA LEU A 324 0.08 -11.81 -63.15
C LEU A 324 1.17 -12.73 -63.69
N ILE A 325 2.22 -12.98 -62.90
CA ILE A 325 3.30 -13.91 -63.28
C ILE A 325 2.75 -15.33 -63.48
N LEU A 326 1.77 -15.77 -62.69
CA LEU A 326 1.13 -17.08 -62.85
C LEU A 326 0.25 -17.16 -64.10
N GLU A 327 -0.40 -16.08 -64.49
CA GLU A 327 -1.29 -16.04 -65.66
C GLU A 327 -0.53 -16.14 -66.99
N LEU A 328 0.71 -15.65 -67.04
CA LEU A 328 1.50 -15.65 -68.27
C LEU A 328 1.68 -17.06 -68.88
N PRO A 329 1.59 -17.18 -70.22
CA PRO A 329 1.71 -18.45 -70.94
C PRO A 329 3.19 -18.84 -71.11
N TRP A 330 3.88 -19.11 -70.00
CA TRP A 330 5.29 -19.49 -70.00
C TRP A 330 5.52 -20.74 -70.87
N ASN A 331 6.51 -20.65 -71.76
CA ASN A 331 6.88 -21.70 -72.71
C ASN A 331 5.75 -22.16 -73.65
N HIS A 332 4.71 -21.35 -73.83
CA HIS A 332 3.70 -21.52 -74.88
C HIS A 332 3.99 -20.53 -76.01
N TYR A 333 4.43 -21.06 -77.14
CA TYR A 333 4.75 -20.28 -78.33
C TYR A 333 3.75 -20.60 -79.44
N SER A 334 3.32 -19.58 -80.20
CA SER A 334 2.66 -19.78 -81.49
C SER A 334 3.66 -20.29 -82.52
N LYS A 335 3.19 -21.04 -83.52
CA LYS A 335 4.03 -21.39 -84.67
C LYS A 335 4.18 -20.15 -85.55
N ASP A 336 5.42 -19.71 -85.78
CA ASP A 336 5.70 -18.60 -86.68
C ASP A 336 5.35 -18.95 -88.13
N ILE A 337 4.68 -18.03 -88.81
CA ILE A 337 4.39 -18.09 -90.24
C ILE A 337 5.32 -17.06 -90.92
N LEU A 338 6.48 -17.52 -91.37
CA LEU A 338 7.50 -16.70 -92.04
C LEU A 338 7.24 -16.57 -93.56
N ASP A 339 6.00 -16.32 -93.96
CA ASP A 339 5.65 -16.07 -95.36
C ASP A 339 5.46 -14.56 -95.57
N ILE A 340 6.44 -13.93 -96.24
CA ILE A 340 6.46 -12.50 -96.53
C ILE A 340 5.28 -12.10 -97.44
N ASN A 341 4.83 -13.00 -98.33
CA ASN A 341 3.69 -12.72 -99.19
C ASN A 341 2.38 -12.76 -98.41
N TYR A 342 2.26 -13.67 -97.44
CA TYR A 342 1.13 -13.73 -96.52
C TYR A 342 1.09 -12.50 -95.60
N ALA A 343 2.24 -12.07 -95.06
CA ALA A 343 2.35 -10.89 -94.22
C ALA A 343 1.93 -9.60 -94.95
N LYS A 344 2.34 -9.43 -96.22
CA LYS A 344 1.93 -8.28 -97.05
C LYS A 344 0.41 -8.24 -97.26
N LYS A 345 -0.22 -9.39 -97.48
CA LYS A 345 -1.65 -9.52 -97.79
C LYS A 345 -2.59 -9.33 -96.59
N VAL A 346 -2.05 -9.39 -95.37
CA VAL A 346 -2.80 -9.19 -94.12
C VAL A 346 -2.63 -7.76 -93.58
N LEU A 347 -1.54 -7.08 -93.97
CA LEU A 347 -1.23 -5.71 -93.56
C LEU A 347 -1.76 -4.64 -94.54
N ASP A 348 -1.90 -4.97 -95.83
CA ASP A 348 -2.71 -4.21 -96.80
C ASP A 348 -4.21 -4.54 -96.62
#